data_AF-A0A8K0LJ27-F1
#
_entry.id   AF-A0A8K0LJ27-F1
#
_cell.length_a   1.000
_cell.length_b   1.000
_cell.length_c   1.000
_cell.angle_alpha   90.00
_cell.angle_beta   90.00
_cell.angle_gamma   90.00
#
_symmetry.space_group_name_H-M   'P 1'
#
loop_
_entity.id
_entity.type
_entity.pdbx_description
1 polymer ?
#
loop_
_entity_poly.entity_id
_entity_poly.type
_entity_poly.pdbx_seq_one_letter_code
_entity_poly.pdbx_strand_id
1 'polypeptide(L)'
;MDIFTPTTMILQSLVYLTTWLLTSLYINHHGPSTTIAPIFTKYHNRIYSLFSLLLCLFILFISFQSSYQDGLNSDGLDLDRLARNTFHLSKFYEYTDILSVTALHTHHAIDLHFAFHHLTTPWLTFIRVLPDGEACEGWRWFAAANTAHHALMYAYFGGVAGERTAKLGRVLRWTGEGQLVLGMVVDA
;
A
#
# COMPACT_ATOMS: atom_id res chain seq x y z
N MET A 1 2.34 -19.88 11.96
CA MET A 1 1.46 -19.17 12.92
C MET A 1 0.89 -18.00 12.14
N ASP A 2 -0.40 -18.02 11.79
CA ASP A 2 -1.00 -16.92 11.04
C ASP A 2 -1.14 -15.71 11.94
N ILE A 3 -0.26 -14.73 11.73
CA ILE A 3 -0.25 -13.45 12.47
C ILE A 3 -1.44 -12.55 12.11
N PHE A 4 -2.09 -12.83 10.97
CA PHE A 4 -3.25 -12.11 10.49
C PHE A 4 -4.51 -12.89 10.86
N THR A 5 -5.33 -12.31 11.73
CA THR A 5 -6.60 -12.84 12.22
C THR A 5 -7.61 -11.70 12.26
N PRO A 6 -8.92 -11.98 12.33
CA PRO A 6 -9.91 -10.92 12.50
C PRO A 6 -9.61 -10.03 13.71
N THR A 7 -9.13 -10.63 14.81
CA THR A 7 -8.73 -9.89 16.02
C THR A 7 -7.56 -8.94 15.75
N THR A 8 -6.51 -9.39 15.05
CA THR A 8 -5.38 -8.50 14.73
C THR A 8 -5.78 -7.41 13.75
N MET A 9 -6.72 -7.65 12.84
CA MET A 9 -7.31 -6.64 11.95
C MET A 9 -8.12 -5.57 12.69
N ILE A 10 -8.90 -5.96 13.70
CA ILE A 10 -9.63 -5.01 14.56
C ILE A 10 -8.62 -4.19 15.38
N LEU A 11 -7.67 -4.85 16.04
CA LEU A 11 -6.70 -4.19 16.89
C LEU A 11 -5.86 -3.18 16.12
N GLN A 12 -5.35 -3.55 14.94
CA GLN A 12 -4.57 -2.62 14.13
C GLN A 12 -5.43 -1.42 13.69
N SER A 13 -6.71 -1.64 13.33
CA SER A 13 -7.60 -0.55 12.90
C SER A 13 -7.87 0.41 14.06
N LEU A 14 -8.07 -0.11 15.27
CA LEU A 14 -8.24 0.70 16.47
C LEU A 14 -6.99 1.51 16.80
N VAL A 15 -5.81 0.88 16.72
CA VAL A 15 -4.53 1.58 16.91
C VAL A 15 -4.38 2.70 15.88
N TYR A 16 -4.59 2.40 14.60
CA TYR A 16 -4.53 3.38 13.51
C TYR A 16 -5.49 4.55 13.75
N LEU A 17 -6.79 4.29 13.97
CA LEU A 17 -7.79 5.34 14.18
C LEU A 17 -7.49 6.17 15.43
N THR A 18 -7.03 5.54 16.50
CA THR A 18 -6.63 6.23 17.73
C THR A 18 -5.42 7.12 17.48
N THR A 19 -4.38 6.62 16.83
CA THR A 19 -3.19 7.42 16.49
C THR A 19 -3.58 8.58 15.58
N TRP A 20 -4.40 8.35 14.55
CA TRP A 20 -4.85 9.41 13.67
C TRP A 20 -5.67 10.47 14.40
N LEU A 21 -6.59 10.08 15.28
CA LEU A 21 -7.35 11.01 16.11
C LEU A 21 -6.42 11.85 17.01
N LEU A 22 -5.48 11.20 17.70
CA LEU A 22 -4.53 11.89 18.58
C LEU A 22 -3.63 12.86 17.81
N THR A 23 -3.14 12.46 16.65
CA THR A 23 -2.36 13.35 15.75
C THR A 23 -3.23 14.53 15.30
N SER A 24 -4.47 14.29 14.88
CA SER A 24 -5.38 15.35 14.46
C SER A 24 -5.67 16.35 15.57
N LEU A 25 -5.94 15.88 16.79
CA LEU A 25 -6.14 16.73 17.96
C LEU A 25 -4.88 17.54 18.29
N TYR A 26 -3.71 16.90 18.26
CA TYR A 26 -2.44 17.57 18.51
C TYR A 26 -2.17 18.70 17.51
N ILE A 27 -2.31 18.42 16.21
CA ILE A 27 -2.07 19.37 15.13
C ILE A 27 -3.09 20.50 15.13
N ASN A 28 -4.36 20.21 15.41
CA ASN A 28 -5.39 21.24 15.54
C ASN A 28 -5.11 22.21 16.71
N HIS A 29 -4.45 21.73 17.77
CA HIS A 29 -4.10 22.57 18.92
C HIS A 29 -2.77 23.32 18.74
N HIS A 30 -1.76 22.71 18.14
CA HIS A 30 -0.38 23.23 18.10
C HIS A 30 0.05 23.79 16.74
N GLY A 31 -0.74 23.59 15.68
CA GLY A 31 -0.33 23.89 14.33
C GLY A 31 0.30 22.70 13.61
N PRO A 32 0.50 22.80 12.28
CA PRO A 32 1.13 21.75 11.50
C PRO A 32 2.64 21.71 11.77
N SER A 33 3.24 20.55 11.61
CA SER A 33 4.69 20.40 11.72
C SER A 33 5.37 20.98 10.49
N THR A 34 6.13 22.07 10.67
CA THR A 34 6.84 22.75 9.57
C THR A 34 8.23 22.18 9.30
N THR A 35 8.75 21.33 10.19
CA THR A 35 10.14 20.85 10.13
C THR A 35 10.23 19.34 10.05
N ILE A 36 9.63 18.62 11.01
CA ILE A 36 9.79 17.16 11.12
C ILE A 36 8.94 16.45 10.07
N ALA A 37 7.65 16.77 9.96
CA ALA A 37 6.76 16.08 9.03
C ALA A 37 7.18 16.20 7.55
N PRO A 38 7.63 17.37 7.03
CA PRO A 38 8.09 17.46 5.65
C PRO A 38 9.33 16.61 5.37
N ILE A 39 10.29 16.59 6.30
CA ILE A 39 11.51 15.78 6.20
C ILE A 39 11.15 14.30 6.23
N PHE A 40 10.36 13.89 7.23
CA PHE A 40 9.90 12.52 7.37
C PHE A 40 9.19 12.06 6.09
N THR A 41 8.16 12.77 5.66
CA THR A 41 7.34 12.46 4.48
C THR A 41 8.21 12.28 3.24
N LYS A 42 9.16 13.19 2.99
CA LYS A 42 10.04 13.12 1.82
C LYS A 42 10.89 11.85 1.80
N TYR A 43 11.56 11.52 2.91
CA TYR A 43 12.44 10.35 2.96
C TYR A 43 11.69 9.04 3.06
N HIS A 44 10.61 9.03 3.84
CA HIS A 44 9.64 7.95 3.92
C HIS A 44 9.16 7.54 2.51
N ASN A 45 8.67 8.50 1.72
CA ASN A 45 8.21 8.24 0.36
C ASN A 45 9.33 7.71 -0.55
N ARG A 46 10.57 8.19 -0.43
CA ARG A 46 11.69 7.67 -1.22
C ARG A 46 12.01 6.21 -0.90
N ILE A 47 12.06 5.88 0.39
CA ILE A 47 12.33 4.52 0.86
C ILE A 47 11.19 3.61 0.44
N TYR A 48 9.95 4.06 0.62
CA TYR A 48 8.78 3.24 0.35
C TYR A 48 8.49 3.08 -1.15
N SER A 49 8.93 4.03 -1.99
CA SER A 49 9.01 3.86 -3.44
C SER A 49 9.92 2.69 -3.84
N LEU A 50 11.13 2.64 -3.25
CA LEU A 50 12.06 1.54 -3.50
C LEU A 50 11.50 0.21 -2.99
N PHE A 51 10.94 0.19 -1.78
CA PHE A 51 10.31 -1.01 -1.23
C PHE A 51 9.19 -1.52 -2.15
N SER A 52 8.31 -0.61 -2.62
CA SER A 52 7.21 -0.94 -3.52
C SER A 52 7.71 -1.51 -4.85
N LEU A 53 8.81 -0.97 -5.39
CA LEU A 53 9.44 -1.50 -6.61
C LEU A 53 10.00 -2.91 -6.38
N LEU A 54 10.72 -3.13 -5.29
CA LEU A 54 11.28 -4.43 -4.96
C LEU A 54 10.19 -5.48 -4.74
N LEU A 55 9.10 -5.10 -4.08
CA LEU A 55 7.95 -5.98 -3.88
C LEU A 55 7.24 -6.31 -5.21
N CYS A 56 7.09 -5.34 -6.10
CA CYS A 56 6.57 -5.56 -7.45
C CYS A 56 7.40 -6.59 -8.21
N LEU A 57 8.73 -6.41 -8.24
CA LEU A 57 9.65 -7.34 -8.90
C LEU A 57 9.60 -8.74 -8.27
N PHE A 58 9.48 -8.83 -6.94
CA PHE A 58 9.37 -10.10 -6.23
C PHE A 58 8.07 -10.85 -6.59
N ILE A 59 6.93 -10.14 -6.63
CA ILE A 59 5.64 -10.74 -7.03
C ILE A 59 5.68 -11.20 -8.50
N LEU A 60 6.24 -10.40 -9.39
CA LEU A 60 6.39 -10.77 -10.80
C LEU A 60 7.30 -12.00 -10.96
N PHE A 61 8.43 -12.03 -10.25
CA PHE A 61 9.34 -13.17 -10.25
C PHE A 61 8.61 -14.47 -9.85
N ILE A 62 7.87 -14.45 -8.75
CA ILE A 62 7.06 -15.61 -8.32
C ILE A 62 6.01 -15.98 -9.36
N SER A 63 5.34 -14.99 -9.95
CA SER A 63 4.29 -15.22 -10.97
C SER A 63 4.83 -15.93 -12.20
N PHE A 64 5.99 -15.50 -12.71
CA PHE A 64 6.63 -16.13 -13.86
C PHE A 64 7.22 -17.50 -13.51
N GLN A 65 7.78 -17.68 -12.31
CA GLN A 65 8.28 -18.97 -11.86
C GLN A 65 7.15 -20.01 -11.72
N SER A 66 6.03 -19.62 -11.10
CA SER A 66 4.86 -20.49 -10.92
C SER A 66 4.23 -20.90 -12.24
N SER A 67 4.30 -20.05 -13.26
CA SER A 67 3.79 -20.38 -14.61
C SER A 67 4.68 -21.39 -15.35
N TYR A 68 5.92 -21.57 -14.90
CA TYR A 68 6.91 -22.48 -15.50
C TYR A 68 7.02 -23.82 -14.76
N GLN A 69 6.76 -23.84 -13.45
CA GLN A 69 6.79 -25.05 -12.63
C GLN A 69 5.36 -25.48 -12.27
N ASP A 70 4.71 -26.19 -13.18
CA ASP A 70 3.44 -26.88 -12.92
C ASP A 70 3.73 -28.06 -11.96
N GLY A 71 3.54 -27.82 -10.67
CA GLY A 71 3.86 -28.76 -9.59
C GLY A 71 4.61 -28.09 -8.45
N LEU A 72 3.87 -27.38 -7.60
CA LEU A 72 4.40 -26.68 -6.42
C LEU A 72 5.17 -27.64 -5.50
N ASN A 73 6.50 -27.59 -5.56
CA ASN A 73 7.35 -28.01 -4.45
C ASN A 73 7.06 -27.10 -3.23
N SER A 74 7.25 -27.61 -2.01
CA SER A 74 7.01 -26.88 -0.75
C SER A 74 7.58 -25.46 -0.73
N ASP A 75 8.74 -25.26 -1.33
CA ASP A 75 9.46 -23.99 -1.34
C ASP A 75 8.72 -22.89 -2.14
N GLY A 76 7.99 -23.26 -3.20
CA GLY A 76 7.20 -22.32 -3.98
C GLY A 76 5.96 -21.83 -3.22
N LEU A 77 5.35 -22.70 -2.40
CA LEU A 77 4.23 -22.36 -1.53
C LEU A 77 4.66 -21.35 -0.45
N ASP A 78 5.85 -21.53 0.11
CA ASP A 78 6.40 -20.65 1.16
C ASP A 78 6.72 -19.25 0.62
N LEU A 79 7.29 -19.14 -0.58
CA LEU A 79 7.57 -17.85 -1.23
C LEU A 79 6.29 -17.09 -1.59
N ASP A 80 5.27 -17.80 -2.07
CA ASP A 80 3.98 -17.19 -2.40
C ASP A 80 3.26 -16.66 -1.16
N ARG A 81 3.27 -17.43 -0.07
CA ARG A 81 2.74 -16.98 1.23
C ARG A 81 3.52 -15.78 1.77
N LEU A 82 4.85 -15.78 1.64
CA LEU A 82 5.68 -14.65 2.02
C LEU A 82 5.33 -13.39 1.20
N ALA A 83 5.13 -13.52 -0.11
CA ALA A 83 4.75 -12.41 -0.97
C ALA A 83 3.36 -11.86 -0.61
N ARG A 84 2.36 -12.73 -0.39
CA ARG A 84 1.02 -12.34 0.10
C ARG A 84 1.10 -11.56 1.41
N ASN A 85 1.81 -12.12 2.39
CA ASN A 85 1.95 -11.50 3.70
C ASN A 85 2.67 -10.16 3.62
N THR A 86 3.70 -10.05 2.78
CA THR A 86 4.45 -8.81 2.58
C THR A 86 3.60 -7.76 1.89
N PHE A 87 2.80 -8.14 0.87
CA PHE A 87 1.85 -7.25 0.21
C PHE A 87 0.74 -6.79 1.14
N HIS A 88 0.18 -7.66 1.96
CA HIS A 88 -0.81 -7.27 2.95
C HIS A 88 -0.22 -6.33 4.02
N LEU A 89 0.98 -6.63 4.53
CA LEU A 89 1.66 -5.80 5.51
C LEU A 89 2.00 -4.40 4.96
N SER A 90 2.31 -4.30 3.66
CA SER A 90 2.54 -3.01 3.02
C SER A 90 1.30 -2.10 3.15
N LYS A 91 0.09 -2.65 3.12
CA LYS A 91 -1.17 -1.89 3.33
C LYS A 91 -1.32 -1.36 4.74
N PHE A 92 -0.77 -2.02 5.75
CA PHE A 92 -0.73 -1.45 7.10
C PHE A 92 0.28 -0.32 7.19
N TYR A 93 1.41 -0.45 6.51
CA TYR A 93 2.43 0.61 6.51
C TYR A 93 1.89 1.91 5.91
N GLU A 94 1.02 1.82 4.91
CA GLU A 94 0.36 2.97 4.26
C GLU A 94 -0.46 3.85 5.23
N TYR A 95 -0.82 3.38 6.43
CA TYR A 95 -1.40 4.25 7.47
C TYR A 95 -0.52 5.45 7.83
N THR A 96 0.79 5.31 7.67
CA THR A 96 1.74 6.41 7.90
C THR A 96 1.55 7.57 6.92
N ASP A 97 0.92 7.35 5.76
CA ASP A 97 0.60 8.42 4.82
C ASP A 97 -0.46 9.35 5.38
N ILE A 98 -1.51 8.79 5.98
CA ILE A 98 -2.59 9.56 6.63
C ILE A 98 -2.00 10.38 7.78
N LEU A 99 -1.14 9.78 8.61
CA LEU A 99 -0.47 10.49 9.69
C LEU A 99 0.43 11.61 9.17
N SER A 100 1.16 11.37 8.09
CA SER A 100 2.04 12.37 7.45
C SER A 100 1.24 13.53 6.87
N VAL A 101 0.16 13.26 6.14
CA VAL A 101 -0.73 14.29 5.58
C VAL A 101 -1.38 15.10 6.70
N THR A 102 -1.86 14.44 7.76
CA THR A 102 -2.41 15.09 8.96
C THR A 102 -1.38 16.02 9.60
N ALA A 103 -0.14 15.56 9.75
CA ALA A 103 0.91 16.34 10.39
C ALA A 103 1.36 17.56 9.59
N LEU A 104 1.16 17.57 8.27
CA LEU A 104 1.59 18.64 7.37
C LEU A 104 0.58 19.79 7.22
N HIS A 105 -0.71 19.55 7.46
CA HIS A 105 -1.75 20.53 7.18
C HIS A 105 -2.61 20.78 8.41
N THR A 106 -2.85 22.06 8.70
CA THR A 106 -3.95 22.47 9.59
C THR A 106 -5.17 22.85 8.76
N HIS A 107 -6.34 22.46 9.24
CA HIS A 107 -7.66 22.86 8.70
C HIS A 107 -8.06 22.29 7.33
N HIS A 108 -7.18 21.57 6.63
CA HIS A 108 -7.59 20.81 5.45
C HIS A 108 -8.13 19.45 5.88
N ALA A 109 -9.41 19.22 5.62
CA ALA A 109 -10.00 17.89 5.77
C ALA A 109 -9.21 16.92 4.88
N ILE A 110 -8.84 15.77 5.45
CA ILE A 110 -8.28 14.69 4.64
C ILE A 110 -9.32 14.29 3.61
N ASP A 111 -8.86 14.10 2.37
CA ASP A 111 -9.71 13.62 1.30
C ASP A 111 -10.42 12.31 1.71
N LEU A 112 -11.75 12.27 1.55
CA LEU A 112 -12.55 11.15 2.04
C LEU A 112 -12.19 9.84 1.33
N HIS A 113 -11.93 9.90 0.02
CA HIS A 113 -11.53 8.71 -0.73
C HIS A 113 -10.18 8.19 -0.22
N PHE A 114 -9.22 9.07 0.02
CA PHE A 114 -7.93 8.72 0.60
C PHE A 114 -8.06 8.06 1.98
N ALA A 115 -8.85 8.63 2.89
CA ALA A 115 -9.08 8.08 4.22
C ALA A 115 -9.82 6.73 4.18
N PHE A 116 -10.87 6.63 3.37
CA PHE A 116 -11.62 5.40 3.17
C PHE A 116 -10.72 4.30 2.62
N HIS A 117 -9.96 4.59 1.56
CA HIS A 117 -9.01 3.67 0.95
C HIS A 117 -8.04 3.08 1.98
N HIS A 118 -7.38 3.93 2.77
CA HIS A 118 -6.38 3.46 3.74
C HIS A 118 -7.01 2.63 4.85
N LEU A 119 -8.23 2.96 5.28
CA LEU A 119 -8.94 2.15 6.28
C LEU A 119 -9.35 0.79 5.70
N THR A 120 -9.87 0.73 4.47
CA THR A 120 -10.48 -0.48 3.93
C THR A 120 -9.50 -1.42 3.21
N THR A 121 -8.47 -0.91 2.55
CA THR A 121 -7.55 -1.76 1.74
C THR A 121 -6.86 -2.86 2.55
N PRO A 122 -6.41 -2.61 3.80
CA PRO A 122 -6.00 -3.66 4.73
C PRO A 122 -7.04 -4.78 4.91
N TRP A 123 -8.31 -4.43 5.13
CA TRP A 123 -9.40 -5.41 5.25
C TRP A 123 -9.66 -6.18 3.95
N LEU A 124 -9.65 -5.48 2.82
CA LEU A 124 -9.85 -6.11 1.52
C LEU A 124 -8.73 -7.10 1.20
N THR A 125 -7.47 -6.75 1.46
CA THR A 125 -6.34 -7.66 1.27
C THR A 125 -6.33 -8.81 2.28
N PHE A 126 -6.79 -8.59 3.52
CA PHE A 126 -6.99 -9.67 4.49
C PHE A 126 -7.99 -10.71 4.00
N ILE A 127 -9.10 -10.28 3.40
CA ILE A 127 -10.19 -11.16 2.94
C ILE A 127 -9.86 -11.82 1.59
N ARG A 128 -9.21 -11.09 0.67
CA ARG A 128 -9.04 -11.54 -0.73
C ARG A 128 -7.66 -12.10 -1.04
N VAL A 129 -6.62 -11.55 -0.43
CA VAL A 129 -5.24 -11.92 -0.76
C VAL A 129 -4.75 -13.04 0.14
N LEU A 130 -4.94 -12.92 1.46
CA LEU A 130 -4.33 -13.86 2.42
C LEU A 130 -4.87 -15.30 2.45
N PRO A 131 -6.15 -15.59 2.15
CA PRO A 131 -6.63 -16.97 2.21
C PRO A 131 -5.86 -17.90 1.26
N ASP A 132 -5.78 -19.18 1.60
CA ASP A 132 -5.24 -20.20 0.71
C ASP A 132 -6.35 -20.73 -0.24
N GLY A 133 -5.94 -21.34 -1.35
CA GLY A 133 -6.85 -21.96 -2.32
C GLY A 133 -7.44 -21.00 -3.36
N GLU A 134 -8.54 -21.40 -3.99
CA GLU A 134 -9.17 -20.67 -5.11
C GLU A 134 -9.57 -19.24 -4.74
N ALA A 135 -9.86 -18.99 -3.46
CA ALA A 135 -10.22 -17.66 -2.96
C ALA A 135 -9.11 -16.60 -3.14
N CYS A 136 -7.86 -17.00 -3.40
CA CYS A 136 -6.76 -16.07 -3.67
C CYS A 136 -6.27 -16.07 -5.13
N GLU A 137 -6.91 -16.75 -6.08
CA GLU A 137 -6.46 -16.72 -7.48
C GLU A 137 -6.42 -15.30 -8.05
N GLY A 138 -5.55 -15.02 -9.02
CA GLY A 138 -5.43 -13.69 -9.65
C GLY A 138 -4.77 -12.58 -8.80
N TRP A 139 -4.56 -12.80 -7.49
CA TRP A 139 -4.06 -11.76 -6.57
C TRP A 139 -2.74 -11.11 -7.02
N ARG A 140 -1.85 -11.90 -7.63
CA ARG A 140 -0.49 -11.49 -8.01
C ARG A 140 -0.49 -10.36 -9.03
N TRP A 141 -1.38 -10.40 -10.02
CA TRP A 141 -1.43 -9.39 -11.08
C TRP A 141 -1.93 -8.05 -10.55
N PHE A 142 -3.00 -8.07 -9.75
CA PHE A 142 -3.47 -6.88 -9.04
C PHE A 142 -2.38 -6.32 -8.12
N ALA A 143 -1.76 -7.17 -7.29
CA ALA A 143 -0.73 -6.76 -6.35
C ALA A 143 0.52 -6.19 -7.06
N ALA A 144 0.95 -6.78 -8.18
CA ALA A 144 2.05 -6.27 -9.00
C ALA A 144 1.74 -4.90 -9.61
N ALA A 145 0.53 -4.72 -10.15
CA ALA A 145 0.10 -3.43 -10.69
C ALA A 145 -0.02 -2.36 -9.59
N ASN A 146 -0.57 -2.73 -8.42
CA ASN A 146 -0.69 -1.85 -7.28
C ASN A 146 0.68 -1.41 -6.75
N THR A 147 1.61 -2.35 -6.55
CA THR A 147 2.97 -2.05 -6.08
C THR A 147 3.77 -1.26 -7.10
N ALA A 148 3.59 -1.49 -8.41
CA ALA A 148 4.16 -0.65 -9.46
C ALA A 148 3.61 0.78 -9.41
N HIS A 149 2.29 0.94 -9.26
CA HIS A 149 1.66 2.24 -9.08
C HIS A 149 2.20 2.96 -7.83
N HIS A 150 2.32 2.26 -6.70
CA HIS A 150 2.86 2.80 -5.45
C HIS A 150 4.34 3.20 -5.60
N ALA A 151 5.16 2.40 -6.29
CA ALA A 151 6.54 2.76 -6.57
C ALA A 151 6.65 4.12 -7.29
N LEU A 152 5.80 4.36 -8.30
CA LEU A 152 5.73 5.62 -9.04
C LEU A 152 5.16 6.76 -8.17
N MET A 153 4.08 6.49 -7.44
CA MET A 153 3.38 7.47 -6.60
C MET A 153 4.29 7.99 -5.50
N TYR A 154 4.97 7.10 -4.77
CA TYR A 154 5.90 7.48 -3.72
C TYR A 154 7.18 8.12 -4.26
N ALA A 155 7.66 7.75 -5.45
CA ALA A 155 8.76 8.46 -6.09
C ALA A 155 8.38 9.93 -6.38
N TYR A 156 7.15 10.14 -6.86
CA TYR A 156 6.59 11.47 -7.09
C TYR A 156 6.48 12.26 -5.78
N PHE A 157 5.84 11.71 -4.74
CA PHE A 157 5.71 12.38 -3.44
C PHE A 157 7.04 12.55 -2.68
N GLY A 158 8.04 11.72 -2.97
CA GLY A 158 9.42 11.87 -2.48
C GLY A 158 10.24 12.92 -3.23
N GLY A 159 9.65 13.56 -4.25
CA GLY A 159 10.28 14.63 -5.03
C GLY A 159 11.38 14.14 -5.96
N VAL A 160 11.36 12.87 -6.39
CA VAL A 160 12.38 12.30 -7.31
C VAL A 160 12.20 12.85 -8.74
N ALA A 161 11.03 13.37 -9.09
CA ALA A 161 10.68 13.78 -10.45
C ALA A 161 10.83 15.28 -10.80
N GLY A 162 11.17 16.15 -9.84
CA GLY A 162 11.39 17.59 -10.09
C GLY A 162 10.31 18.29 -10.95
N GLU A 163 10.73 19.14 -11.89
CA GLU A 163 9.88 19.90 -12.84
C GLU A 163 9.11 19.02 -13.86
N ARG A 164 9.32 17.69 -13.91
CA ARG A 164 8.56 16.74 -14.77
C ARG A 164 7.23 16.28 -14.14
N THR A 165 6.81 16.98 -13.10
CA THR A 165 5.67 16.72 -12.20
C THR A 165 4.34 16.57 -12.96
N ALA A 166 4.10 17.38 -14.00
CA ALA A 166 2.84 17.32 -14.76
C ALA A 166 2.66 16.05 -15.61
N LYS A 167 3.75 15.51 -16.20
CA LYS A 167 3.67 14.25 -16.96
C LYS A 167 3.52 13.06 -16.01
N LEU A 168 4.26 13.06 -14.90
CA LEU A 168 4.17 11.99 -13.91
C LEU A 168 2.79 11.96 -13.25
N GLY A 169 2.19 13.11 -12.92
CA GLY A 169 0.82 13.16 -12.38
C GLY A 169 -0.25 12.51 -13.28
N ARG A 170 -0.12 12.65 -14.61
CA ARG A 170 -0.99 11.93 -15.56
C ARG A 170 -0.75 10.42 -15.54
N VAL A 171 0.51 9.99 -15.52
CA VAL A 171 0.86 8.57 -15.40
C VAL A 171 0.31 7.97 -14.11
N LEU A 172 0.37 8.71 -12.99
CA LEU A 172 -0.20 8.26 -11.72
C LEU A 172 -1.71 8.04 -11.82
N ARG A 173 -2.45 8.97 -12.44
CA ARG A 173 -3.89 8.77 -12.66
C ARG A 173 -4.17 7.50 -13.47
N TRP A 174 -3.49 7.33 -14.60
CA TRP A 174 -3.71 6.16 -15.47
C TRP A 174 -3.32 4.84 -14.81
N THR A 175 -2.19 4.80 -14.11
CA THR A 175 -1.75 3.60 -13.38
C THR A 175 -2.66 3.31 -12.19
N GLY A 176 -3.22 4.34 -11.56
CA GLY A 176 -4.17 4.24 -10.45
C GLY A 176 -5.51 3.64 -10.86
N GLU A 177 -6.08 4.06 -11.99
CA GLU A 177 -7.30 3.45 -12.54
C GLU A 177 -7.01 2.07 -13.14
N GLY A 178 -5.88 1.93 -13.84
CA GLY A 178 -5.51 0.71 -14.56
C GLY A 178 -5.35 -0.50 -13.64
N GLN A 179 -4.80 -0.33 -12.44
CA GLN A 179 -4.72 -1.42 -11.45
C GLN A 179 -6.10 -1.92 -11.02
N LEU A 180 -7.11 -1.05 -10.93
CA LEU A 180 -8.47 -1.43 -10.52
C LEU A 180 -9.15 -2.23 -11.62
N VAL A 181 -9.02 -1.76 -12.88
CA VAL A 181 -9.51 -2.48 -14.05
C VAL A 181 -8.84 -3.84 -14.16
N LEU A 182 -7.53 -3.92 -13.98
CA LEU A 182 -6.82 -5.20 -13.98
C LEU A 182 -7.35 -6.12 -12.88
N GLY A 183 -7.55 -5.61 -11.66
CA GLY A 183 -8.16 -6.35 -10.55
C GLY A 183 -9.53 -6.92 -10.91
N MET A 184 -10.40 -6.12 -11.52
CA MET A 184 -11.72 -6.59 -11.97
C MET A 184 -11.62 -7.68 -13.06
N VAL A 185 -10.67 -7.58 -13.99
CA VAL A 185 -10.51 -8.55 -15.08
C VAL A 185 -9.95 -9.88 -14.58
N VAL A 186 -9.04 -9.87 -13.61
CA VAL A 186 -8.46 -11.11 -13.06
C VAL A 186 -9.38 -11.81 -12.06
N ASP A 187 -10.39 -11.09 -11.54
CA ASP A 187 -11.40 -11.61 -10.61
C ASP A 187 -12.71 -12.04 -11.32
N ALA A 188 -12.86 -11.78 -12.63
CA ALA A 188 -14.04 -12.10 -13.43
C ALA A 188 -13.94 -13.48 -14.08
#